data_AF-A0A8J9SR71-F1
#
_entry.id   AF-A0A8J9SR71-F1
#
_cell.length_a   1.000
_cell.length_b   1.000
_cell.length_c   1.000
_cell.angle_alpha   90.00
_cell.angle_beta   90.00
_cell.angle_gamma   90.00
#
_symmetry.space_group_name_H-M   'P 1'
#
loop_
_entity.id
_entity.type
_entity.pdbx_description
1 polymer ?
#
loop_
_entity_poly.entity_id
_entity_poly.type
_entity_poly.pdbx_seq_one_letter_code
_entity_poly.pdbx_strand_id
1 'polypeptide(L)'
;FFAVGGIDLTYGRFDNSDYSLFRTLASDHNGDFHNGCHILKSGDTLGPRQPWHDIHLCVRGPAAQDLLQNFEERWRRQAISDADQLVDRAKKEIVAKSLDQDHGGVWSTQLFRSIDARTASFDP
;
A
#
# COMPACT_ATOMS: atom_id res chain seq x y z
N PHE A 1 -6.81 1.09 11.08
CA PHE A 1 -5.47 1.54 10.65
C PHE A 1 -5.44 1.54 9.14
N PHE A 2 -4.56 2.32 8.52
CA PHE A 2 -4.35 2.35 7.07
C PHE A 2 -2.85 2.30 6.78
N ALA A 3 -2.46 1.72 5.65
CA ALA A 3 -1.06 1.61 5.25
C ALA A 3 -0.78 2.54 4.05
N VAL A 4 0.39 3.16 4.03
CA VAL A 4 0.85 4.02 2.93
C VAL A 4 2.38 3.91 2.81
N GLY A 5 2.91 3.96 1.59
CA GLY A 5 4.34 3.82 1.35
C GLY A 5 4.65 3.41 -0.09
N GLY A 6 5.88 2.96 -0.35
CA GLY A 6 6.33 2.55 -1.69
C GLY A 6 5.99 1.10 -2.09
N ILE A 7 5.64 0.27 -1.11
CA ILE A 7 5.39 -1.17 -1.34
C ILE A 7 3.98 -1.42 -1.89
N ASP A 8 3.90 -1.72 -3.19
CA ASP A 8 2.71 -2.31 -3.82
C ASP A 8 2.56 -3.80 -3.50
N LEU A 9 1.32 -4.30 -3.40
CA LEU A 9 1.02 -5.73 -3.27
C LEU A 9 1.11 -6.45 -4.62
N THR A 10 2.34 -6.62 -5.12
CA THR A 10 2.64 -7.20 -6.43
C THR A 10 3.92 -8.04 -6.39
N TYR A 11 4.18 -8.81 -7.46
CA TYR A 11 5.37 -9.64 -7.58
C TYR A 11 6.68 -8.83 -7.43
N GLY A 12 7.67 -9.41 -6.76
CA GLY A 12 9.02 -8.90 -6.60
C GLY A 12 9.22 -7.91 -5.46
N ARG A 13 8.17 -7.60 -4.68
CA ARG A 13 8.22 -6.60 -3.59
C ARG A 13 8.56 -7.21 -2.23
N PHE A 14 8.40 -8.52 -2.07
CA PHE A 14 8.82 -9.20 -0.85
C PHE A 14 10.34 -9.24 -0.76
N ASP A 15 10.90 -8.74 0.34
CA ASP A 15 12.32 -8.86 0.64
C ASP A 15 12.59 -8.72 2.14
N ASN A 16 13.83 -8.99 2.54
CA ASN A 16 14.34 -8.76 3.89
C ASN A 16 15.63 -7.93 3.83
N SER A 17 16.20 -7.59 5.00
CA SER A 17 17.39 -6.74 5.09
C SER A 17 18.67 -7.35 4.50
N ASP A 18 18.67 -8.64 4.18
CA ASP A 18 19.83 -9.31 3.59
C ASP A 18 19.92 -9.09 2.07
N TYR A 19 18.82 -8.67 1.42
CA TYR A 19 18.74 -8.31 0.01
C TYR A 19 19.45 -9.32 -0.92
N SER A 20 19.18 -10.61 -0.70
CA SER A 20 19.96 -11.67 -1.34
C SER A 20 19.78 -11.67 -2.86
N LEU A 21 20.91 -11.75 -3.59
CA LEU A 21 20.90 -11.87 -5.05
C LEU A 21 20.59 -13.29 -5.54
N PHE A 22 21.00 -14.31 -4.79
CA PHE A 22 20.98 -15.72 -5.22
C PHE A 22 20.49 -16.72 -4.17
N ARG A 23 20.66 -16.44 -2.88
CA ARG A 23 20.49 -17.49 -1.84
C ARG A 23 19.03 -17.83 -1.57
N THR A 24 18.12 -16.91 -1.88
CA THR A 24 16.68 -17.01 -1.63
C THR A 24 15.88 -17.44 -2.86
N LEU A 25 16.53 -17.66 -4.02
CA LEU A 25 15.88 -18.02 -5.28
C LEU A 25 15.08 -19.31 -5.20
N ALA A 26 15.51 -20.26 -4.36
CA ALA A 26 14.83 -21.53 -4.13
C ALA A 26 13.92 -21.53 -2.87
N SER A 27 13.87 -20.43 -2.11
CA SER A 27 13.06 -20.27 -0.90
C SER A 27 12.08 -19.10 -1.04
N ASP A 28 12.33 -18.00 -0.35
CA ASP A 28 11.47 -16.82 -0.23
C ASP A 28 11.09 -16.20 -1.57
N HIS A 29 11.97 -16.28 -2.57
CA HIS A 29 11.76 -15.72 -3.91
C HIS A 29 11.45 -16.79 -4.96
N ASN A 30 11.16 -18.03 -4.55
CA ASN A 30 10.72 -19.07 -5.47
C ASN A 30 9.29 -18.76 -5.94
N GLY A 31 9.10 -18.61 -7.26
CA GLY A 31 7.84 -18.16 -7.84
C GLY A 31 7.56 -16.66 -7.72
N ASP A 32 8.47 -15.89 -7.11
CA ASP A 32 8.43 -14.42 -7.00
C ASP A 32 9.73 -13.78 -7.50
N PHE A 33 10.39 -14.43 -8.45
CA PHE A 33 11.62 -13.92 -9.05
C PHE A 33 11.35 -12.64 -9.87
N HIS A 34 12.05 -11.56 -9.54
CA HIS A 34 11.98 -10.30 -10.27
C HIS A 34 13.37 -9.77 -10.61
N ASN A 35 13.58 -9.38 -11.87
CA ASN A 35 14.71 -8.57 -12.31
C ASN A 35 14.30 -7.77 -13.56
N GLY A 36 14.06 -6.46 -13.39
CA GLY A 36 13.67 -5.57 -14.48
C GLY A 36 14.85 -4.94 -15.23
N CYS A 37 16.09 -5.11 -14.74
CA CYS A 37 17.29 -4.50 -15.32
C CYS A 37 17.89 -5.30 -16.47
N HIS A 38 17.53 -6.59 -16.59
CA HIS A 38 18.08 -7.50 -17.60
C HIS A 38 16.98 -8.23 -18.36
N ILE A 39 17.19 -8.44 -19.66
CA ILE A 39 16.35 -9.33 -20.45
C ILE A 39 16.78 -10.76 -20.14
N LEU A 40 16.05 -11.39 -19.23
CA LEU A 40 16.20 -12.80 -18.94
C LEU A 40 15.35 -13.62 -19.91
N LYS A 41 15.79 -14.83 -20.24
CA LYS A 41 14.94 -15.77 -20.99
C LYS A 41 13.72 -16.09 -20.13
N SER A 42 12.55 -16.27 -20.76
CA SER A 42 11.35 -16.66 -20.03
C SER A 42 11.61 -17.94 -19.22
N GLY A 43 11.35 -17.90 -17.92
CA GLY A 43 11.60 -19.00 -16.99
C GLY A 43 13.02 -19.08 -16.42
N ASP A 44 13.92 -18.17 -16.79
CA ASP A 44 15.26 -18.09 -16.19
C ASP A 44 15.21 -17.38 -14.84
N THR A 45 15.36 -18.16 -13.77
CA THR A 45 15.38 -17.69 -12.38
C THR A 45 16.71 -18.00 -11.70
N LEU A 46 17.78 -18.23 -12.47
CA LEU A 46 19.12 -18.53 -11.94
C LEU A 46 19.80 -17.31 -11.29
N GLY A 47 19.26 -16.11 -11.55
CA GLY A 47 19.66 -14.87 -10.93
C GLY A 47 20.72 -14.06 -11.69
N PRO A 48 21.16 -12.93 -11.12
CA PRO A 48 20.70 -12.38 -9.84
C PRO A 48 19.24 -11.94 -9.91
N ARG A 49 18.48 -12.05 -8.81
CA ARG A 49 17.25 -11.25 -8.68
C ARG A 49 17.62 -9.77 -8.51
N GLN A 50 16.65 -8.88 -8.64
CA GLN A 50 16.75 -7.48 -8.26
C GLN A 50 16.15 -7.30 -6.86
N PRO A 51 16.98 -7.17 -5.81
CA PRO A 51 16.52 -6.87 -4.44
C PRO A 51 15.60 -5.65 -4.39
N TRP A 52 14.67 -5.65 -3.44
CA TRP A 52 13.72 -4.55 -3.26
C TRP A 52 13.95 -3.88 -1.91
N HIS A 53 14.60 -2.72 -1.91
CA HIS A 53 14.73 -1.88 -0.73
C HIS A 53 13.68 -0.77 -0.78
N ASP A 54 12.78 -0.76 0.19
CA ASP A 54 11.65 0.16 0.22
C ASP A 54 11.14 0.39 1.64
N ILE A 55 10.26 1.38 1.82
CA ILE A 55 9.72 1.80 3.10
C ILE A 55 8.20 1.88 3.01
N HIS A 56 7.54 1.41 4.06
CA HIS A 56 6.10 1.51 4.22
C HIS A 56 5.76 1.85 5.67
N LEU A 57 4.64 2.54 5.88
CA LEU A 57 4.19 2.93 7.22
C LEU A 57 2.72 2.55 7.45
N CYS A 58 2.39 2.33 8.71
CA CYS A 58 1.03 2.08 9.17
C CYS A 58 0.55 3.28 9.99
N VAL A 59 -0.51 3.94 9.53
CA VAL A 59 -1.16 5.06 10.22
C VAL A 59 -2.33 4.54 11.05
N ARG A 60 -2.35 4.94 12.32
CA ARG A 60 -3.40 4.63 13.29
C ARG A 60 -3.98 5.92 13.86
N GLY A 61 -5.17 5.82 14.45
CA GLY A 61 -5.85 6.98 15.04
C GLY A 61 -6.46 7.93 14.00
N PRO A 62 -6.67 9.21 14.36
CA PRO A 62 -7.40 10.18 13.53
C PRO A 62 -6.84 10.36 12.11
N ALA A 63 -5.52 10.45 11.96
CA ALA A 63 -4.88 10.63 10.64
C ALA A 63 -5.15 9.46 9.66
N ALA A 64 -5.55 8.30 10.17
CA ALA A 64 -5.95 7.17 9.33
C ALA A 64 -7.29 7.43 8.62
N GLN A 65 -8.14 8.33 9.15
CA GLN A 65 -9.37 8.76 8.50
C GLN A 65 -9.09 9.61 7.26
N ASP A 66 -8.01 10.40 7.25
CA ASP A 66 -7.62 11.20 6.08
C ASP A 66 -7.24 10.31 4.88
N LEU A 67 -6.58 9.17 5.16
CA LEU A 67 -6.28 8.14 4.15
C LEU A 67 -7.55 7.49 3.59
N LEU A 68 -8.52 7.19 4.46
CA LEU A 68 -9.83 6.67 4.05
C LEU A 68 -10.60 7.68 3.20
N GLN A 69 -10.67 8.93 3.65
CA GLN A 69 -11.32 10.01 2.90
C GLN A 69 -10.71 10.12 1.51
N ASN A 70 -9.39 10.07 1.38
CA ASN A 70 -8.73 10.05 0.08
C ASN A 70 -9.18 8.88 -0.82
N PHE A 71 -9.37 7.68 -0.26
CA PHE A 71 -9.91 6.55 -1.02
C PHE A 71 -11.35 6.82 -1.47
N GLU A 72 -12.21 7.31 -0.58
CA GLU A 72 -13.62 7.60 -0.87
C GLU A 72 -13.79 8.69 -1.94
N GLU A 73 -13.04 9.79 -1.84
CA GLU A 73 -13.06 10.90 -2.80
C GLU A 73 -12.68 10.41 -4.21
N ARG A 74 -11.69 9.52 -4.31
CA ARG A 74 -11.29 8.90 -5.57
C ARG A 74 -12.30 7.90 -6.09
N TRP A 75 -12.86 7.07 -5.20
CA TRP A 75 -13.89 6.09 -5.56
C TRP A 75 -15.10 6.79 -6.19
N ARG A 76 -15.64 7.82 -5.52
CA ARG A 76 -16.78 8.61 -6.03
C ARG A 76 -16.49 9.23 -7.39
N ARG A 77 -15.24 9.61 -7.67
CA ARG A 77 -14.86 10.23 -8.93
C ARG A 77 -14.67 9.25 -10.09
N GLN A 78 -14.08 8.09 -9.82
CA GLN A 78 -13.56 7.20 -10.85
C GLN A 78 -14.34 5.87 -10.98
N ALA A 79 -14.95 5.38 -9.90
CA ALA A 79 -15.70 4.12 -9.87
C ALA A 79 -17.22 4.38 -10.00
N ILE A 80 -17.63 5.18 -11.00
CA ILE A 80 -19.02 5.64 -11.15
C ILE A 80 -20.00 4.47 -11.31
N SER A 81 -19.59 3.42 -12.06
CA SER A 81 -20.38 2.20 -12.25
C SER A 81 -20.61 1.41 -10.97
N ASP A 82 -19.73 1.57 -9.98
CA ASP A 82 -19.66 0.77 -8.76
C ASP A 82 -19.83 1.67 -7.51
N ALA A 83 -20.51 2.80 -7.69
CA ALA A 83 -20.68 3.80 -6.64
C ALA A 83 -21.43 3.25 -5.41
N ASP A 84 -22.31 2.29 -5.62
CA ASP A 84 -23.10 1.60 -4.58
C ASP A 84 -22.29 0.61 -3.73
N GLN A 85 -21.11 0.19 -4.21
CA GLN A 85 -20.19 -0.64 -3.44
C GLN A 85 -19.44 0.16 -2.36
N LEU A 86 -19.44 1.49 -2.44
CA LEU A 86 -18.84 2.34 -1.41
C LEU A 86 -19.76 2.40 -0.18
N VAL A 87 -19.25 1.89 0.94
CA VAL A 87 -20.02 1.83 2.18
C VAL A 87 -20.22 3.22 2.77
N ASP A 88 -21.49 3.57 3.02
CA ASP A 88 -21.86 4.73 3.82
C ASP A 88 -21.55 4.46 5.29
N ARG A 89 -20.48 5.09 5.79
CA ARG A 89 -19.97 4.92 7.15
C ARG A 89 -20.99 5.32 8.22
N ALA A 90 -21.77 6.37 7.96
CA ALA A 90 -22.77 6.88 8.91
C ALA A 90 -23.90 5.86 9.09
N LYS A 91 -24.31 5.18 8.00
CA LYS A 91 -25.35 4.15 8.04
C LYS A 91 -24.91 2.84 8.68
N LYS A 92 -23.60 2.57 8.72
CA LYS A 92 -23.04 1.31 9.26
C LYS A 92 -22.46 1.44 10.66
N GLU A 93 -22.59 2.61 11.29
CA GLU A 93 -22.00 2.90 12.61
C GLU A 93 -20.51 2.47 12.68
N ILE A 94 -19.77 2.66 11.58
CA ILE A 94 -18.33 2.36 11.55
C ILE A 94 -17.63 3.48 12.29
N VAL A 95 -17.66 3.38 13.62
CA VAL A 95 -16.94 4.25 14.54
C VAL A 95 -15.48 3.85 14.50
N ALA A 96 -14.60 4.83 14.32
CA ALA A 96 -13.17 4.64 14.51
C ALA A 96 -12.95 4.18 15.96
N LYS A 97 -12.78 2.88 16.16
CA LYS A 97 -12.38 2.37 17.48
C LYS A 97 -11.01 2.95 17.78
N SER A 98 -10.87 3.51 18.99
CA SER A 98 -9.55 3.78 19.55
C SER A 98 -8.79 2.46 19.48
N LEU A 99 -7.75 2.41 18.65
CA LEU A 99 -6.81 1.30 18.71
C LEU A 99 -6.01 1.52 19.99
N ASP A 100 -5.80 0.46 20.76
CA ASP A 100 -4.90 0.51 21.91
C ASP A 100 -3.55 1.10 21.47
N GLN A 101 -2.94 1.91 22.35
CA GLN A 101 -1.63 2.48 22.08
C GLN A 101 -0.65 1.36 21.79
N ASP A 102 -0.15 1.32 20.56
CA ASP A 102 0.96 0.45 20.18
C ASP A 102 2.23 0.92 20.90
N HIS A 103 3.24 0.05 20.95
CA HIS A 103 4.51 0.25 21.65
C HIS A 103 5.33 1.48 21.19
N GLY A 104 4.89 2.19 20.14
CA GLY A 104 5.57 3.33 19.51
C GLY A 104 5.19 4.73 20.00
N GLY A 105 4.30 4.85 20.98
CA GLY A 105 3.91 6.16 21.55
C GLY A 105 2.95 6.99 20.69
N VAL A 106 2.78 8.27 21.05
CA VAL A 106 1.82 9.19 20.42
C VAL A 106 2.54 10.09 19.40
N TRP A 107 1.95 10.24 18.21
CA TRP A 107 2.50 11.02 17.10
C TRP A 107 1.49 12.06 16.62
N SER A 108 1.99 13.24 16.25
CA SER A 108 1.26 14.19 15.41
C SER A 108 1.57 13.88 13.95
N THR A 109 0.53 13.64 13.14
CA THR A 109 0.69 13.22 11.74
C THR A 109 -0.16 14.11 10.84
N GLN A 110 0.41 14.52 9.71
CA GLN A 110 -0.29 15.23 8.64
C GLN A 110 -0.08 14.49 7.32
N LEU A 111 -1.16 14.32 6.57
CA LEU A 111 -1.13 13.66 5.27
C LEU A 111 -0.97 14.68 4.14
N PHE A 112 -0.14 14.35 3.15
CA PHE A 112 0.03 15.14 1.93
C PHE A 112 -0.35 14.28 0.71
N ARG A 113 -0.90 14.93 -0.32
CA ARG A 113 -1.36 14.25 -1.54
C ARG A 113 -0.99 15.05 -2.78
N SER A 114 -0.71 14.34 -3.87
CA SER A 114 -0.60 14.91 -5.22
C SER A 114 -1.80 14.44 -6.04
N ILE A 115 -2.82 15.29 -6.13
CA ILE A 115 -4.13 14.92 -6.70
C ILE A 115 -4.87 16.17 -7.20
N ASP A 116 -5.82 15.99 -8.13
CA ASP A 116 -6.69 17.07 -8.60
C ASP A 116 -8.13 16.60 -8.86
N ALA A 117 -9.00 17.53 -9.27
CA ALA A 117 -10.43 17.30 -9.46
C ALA A 117 -10.78 16.33 -10.62
N ARG A 118 -9.79 15.91 -11.42
CA ARG A 118 -9.97 14.88 -12.44
C ARG A 118 -10.02 13.49 -11.82
N THR A 119 -9.37 13.29 -10.67
CA THR A 119 -9.22 11.98 -10.04
C THR A 119 -9.83 11.87 -8.65
N ALA A 120 -10.23 12.98 -8.03
CA ALA A 120 -10.98 13.00 -6.77
C ALA A 120 -12.19 13.95 -6.82
N SER A 121 -13.24 13.58 -6.12
CA SER A 121 -14.37 14.44 -5.79
C SER A 121 -14.16 14.98 -4.39
N PHE A 122 -13.57 16.18 -4.28
CA PHE A 122 -13.34 16.83 -3.00
C PHE A 122 -14.68 17.17 -2.35
N ASP A 123 -14.83 16.81 -1.07
CA ASP A 123 -15.96 17.31 -0.27
C ASP A 123 -15.79 18.85 -0.15
N PRO A 124 -16.85 19.64 -0.37
CA PRO A 124 -16.80 21.10 -0.23
C PRO A 124 -16.54 21.57 1.20
#